data_AF-A0A516NS25-F1
#
_entry.id   AF-A0A516NS25-F1
#
_cell.length_a   1.000
_cell.length_b   1.000
_cell.length_c   1.000
_cell.angle_alpha   90.00
_cell.angle_beta   90.00
_cell.angle_gamma   90.00
#
_symmetry.space_group_name_H-M   'P 1'
#
loop_
_entity.id
_entity.type
_entity.pdbx_description
1 polymer ?
#
loop_
_entity_poly.entity_id
_entity_poly.type
_entity_poly.pdbx_seq_one_letter_code
_entity_poly.pdbx_strand_id
1 'polypeptide(L)'
;MGGGADSFAVDIAALRIAAATLRDSAESLRLQARRIDEHMFGIGNDEAGRNYAEHGMSVHRGLEHLAGWLRDWATATATTASGLDTAVTEYERTDRERAEQTPR
;
A
#
# COMPACT_ATOMS: atom_id res chain seq x y z
N MET A 1 38.35 24.72 7.94
CA MET A 1 37.31 24.59 8.99
C MET A 1 36.11 25.40 8.57
N GLY A 2 34.91 24.80 8.66
CA GLY A 2 33.58 25.40 8.42
C GLY A 2 33.12 25.27 6.97
N GLY A 3 32.04 24.59 6.59
CA GLY A 3 30.95 23.96 7.34
C GLY A 3 29.61 24.27 6.65
N GLY A 4 28.90 23.22 6.21
CA GLY A 4 27.50 23.25 5.74
C GLY A 4 27.31 23.73 4.29
N ALA A 5 26.62 23.04 3.40
CA ALA A 5 25.56 22.07 3.58
C ALA A 5 25.75 20.89 2.62
N ASP A 6 25.79 19.67 3.15
CA ASP A 6 25.33 18.52 2.38
C ASP A 6 23.85 18.80 2.09
N SER A 7 23.55 19.36 0.91
CA SER A 7 22.18 19.42 0.46
C SER A 7 21.73 17.98 0.27
N PHE A 8 21.03 17.45 1.26
CA PHE A 8 20.14 16.30 1.07
C PHE A 8 19.09 16.72 0.05
N ALA A 9 19.46 16.67 -1.23
CA ALA A 9 18.54 16.84 -2.34
C ALA A 9 17.67 15.59 -2.35
N VAL A 10 16.38 15.79 -2.08
CA VAL A 10 15.41 14.72 -2.17
C VAL A 10 15.23 14.37 -3.64
N ASP A 11 15.47 13.10 -3.99
CA ASP A 11 15.23 12.60 -5.33
C ASP A 11 13.72 12.47 -5.57
N ILE A 12 13.15 13.52 -6.14
CA ILE A 12 11.72 13.62 -6.46
C ILE A 12 11.30 12.54 -7.46
N ALA A 13 12.17 12.17 -8.40
CA ALA A 13 11.87 11.12 -9.35
C ALA A 13 11.77 9.76 -8.64
N ALA A 14 12.72 9.46 -7.75
CA ALA A 14 12.67 8.25 -6.94
C ALA A 14 11.42 8.20 -6.03
N LEU A 15 11.02 9.31 -5.42
CA LEU A 15 9.80 9.39 -4.62
C LEU A 15 8.53 9.13 -5.46
N ARG A 16 8.44 9.70 -6.68
CA ARG A 16 7.32 9.45 -7.60
C ARG A 16 7.24 7.99 -8.03
N ILE A 17 8.39 7.37 -8.31
CA ILE A 17 8.46 5.94 -8.64
C ILE A 17 7.99 5.11 -7.44
N ALA A 18 8.49 5.39 -6.24
CA ALA A 18 8.08 4.69 -5.03
C ALA A 18 6.57 4.82 -4.76
N ALA A 19 6.01 6.01 -4.91
CA ALA A 19 4.57 6.24 -4.79
C ALA A 19 3.78 5.40 -5.82
N ALA A 20 4.21 5.36 -7.08
CA ALA A 20 3.60 4.53 -8.11
C ALA A 20 3.65 3.03 -7.76
N THR A 21 4.82 2.51 -7.38
CA THR A 21 4.99 1.11 -6.99
C THR A 21 4.11 0.73 -5.79
N LEU A 22 3.95 1.63 -4.82
CA LEU A 22 3.06 1.40 -3.68
C LEU A 22 1.58 1.37 -4.12
N ARG A 23 1.17 2.22 -5.07
CA ARG A 23 -0.21 2.15 -5.61
C ARG A 23 -0.47 0.83 -6.32
N ASP A 24 0.45 0.37 -7.16
CA ASP A 24 0.34 -0.92 -7.86
C ASP A 24 0.29 -2.08 -6.85
N SER A 25 1.11 -2.01 -5.80
CA SER A 25 1.12 -3.00 -4.72
C SER A 25 -0.21 -3.02 -3.96
N ALA A 26 -0.76 -1.85 -3.64
CA ALA A 26 -2.06 -1.73 -3.00
C ALA A 26 -3.19 -2.32 -3.87
N GLU A 27 -3.16 -2.11 -5.19
CA GLU A 27 -4.11 -2.70 -6.12
C GLU A 27 -3.99 -4.24 -6.16
N SER A 28 -2.76 -4.75 -6.25
CA SER A 28 -2.50 -6.20 -6.21
C SER A 28 -3.05 -6.84 -4.94
N LEU A 29 -2.83 -6.22 -3.77
CA LEU A 29 -3.38 -6.68 -2.49
C LEU A 29 -4.92 -6.70 -2.48
N ARG A 30 -5.58 -5.66 -3.01
CA ARG A 30 -7.05 -5.64 -3.16
C ARG A 30 -7.55 -6.76 -4.07
N LEU A 31 -6.84 -7.01 -5.17
CA LEU A 31 -7.20 -8.09 -6.08
C LEU A 31 -7.07 -9.46 -5.41
N GLN A 32 -6.02 -9.69 -4.62
CA GLN A 32 -5.88 -10.95 -3.87
C GLN A 32 -6.97 -11.11 -2.81
N ALA A 33 -7.29 -10.04 -2.06
CA ALA A 33 -8.39 -10.08 -1.10
C ALA A 33 -9.72 -10.47 -1.78
N ARG A 34 -10.01 -9.85 -2.92
CA ARG A 34 -11.21 -10.16 -3.72
C ARG A 34 -11.22 -11.60 -4.23
N ARG A 35 -10.08 -12.13 -4.69
CA ARG A 35 -9.98 -13.53 -5.13
C ARG A 35 -10.29 -14.49 -3.99
N ILE A 36 -9.85 -14.19 -2.77
CA ILE A 36 -10.17 -14.99 -1.59
C ILE A 36 -11.68 -14.94 -1.31
N ASP A 37 -12.32 -13.76 -1.37
CA ASP A 37 -13.77 -13.63 -1.21
C ASP A 37 -14.57 -14.42 -2.26
N GLU A 38 -14.11 -14.40 -3.51
CA GLU A 38 -14.75 -15.11 -4.62
C GLU A 38 -14.60 -16.64 -4.53
N HIS A 39 -13.62 -17.14 -3.76
CA HIS A 39 -13.29 -18.57 -3.64
C HIS A 39 -13.25 -19.02 -2.17
N MET A 40 -14.16 -18.50 -1.34
CA MET A 40 -14.27 -18.91 0.05
C MET A 40 -14.56 -20.41 0.17
N PHE A 41 -13.72 -21.11 0.93
CA PHE A 41 -13.95 -22.50 1.29
C PHE A 41 -14.69 -22.60 2.61
N GLY A 42 -15.56 -23.60 2.75
CA GLY A 42 -16.15 -23.98 4.03
C GLY A 42 -17.45 -23.25 4.38
N ILE A 43 -18.05 -22.50 3.44
CA ILE A 43 -19.45 -22.06 3.52
C ILE A 43 -20.32 -22.98 2.67
N GLY A 44 -21.13 -23.80 3.34
CA GLY A 44 -22.19 -24.60 2.69
C GLY A 44 -21.74 -25.91 2.05
N ASN A 45 -22.74 -26.70 1.63
CA ASN A 45 -22.62 -27.94 0.85
C ASN A 45 -21.74 -29.07 1.40
N ASP A 46 -21.43 -29.11 2.70
CA ASP A 46 -20.48 -30.08 3.25
C ASP A 46 -19.18 -30.09 2.43
N GLU A 47 -18.65 -28.92 2.06
CA GLU A 47 -17.49 -28.80 1.16
C GLU A 47 -16.24 -29.50 1.72
N ALA A 48 -16.10 -29.53 3.05
CA ALA A 48 -15.11 -30.33 3.78
C ALA A 48 -15.57 -31.77 4.07
N GLY A 49 -16.84 -32.09 3.81
CA GLY A 49 -17.54 -33.30 4.22
C GLY A 49 -18.14 -33.19 5.63
N ARG A 50 -19.25 -33.90 5.88
CA ARG A 50 -19.98 -33.88 7.17
C ARG A 50 -19.10 -34.13 8.40
N ASN A 51 -18.12 -35.02 8.28
CA ASN A 51 -17.22 -35.38 9.38
C ASN A 51 -16.18 -34.28 9.69
N TYR A 52 -16.02 -33.29 8.82
CA TYR A 52 -15.02 -32.23 8.94
C TYR A 52 -15.66 -30.83 8.89
N ALA A 53 -16.97 -30.71 9.14
CA ALA A 53 -17.68 -29.44 9.11
C ALA A 53 -17.01 -28.36 9.99
N GLU A 54 -16.54 -28.72 11.19
CA GLU A 54 -15.80 -27.81 12.08
C GLU A 54 -14.47 -27.34 11.48
N HIS A 55 -13.76 -28.23 10.78
CA HIS A 55 -12.51 -27.89 10.11
C HIS A 55 -12.76 -26.97 8.91
N GLY A 56 -13.82 -27.23 8.13
CA GLY A 56 -14.27 -26.36 7.05
C GLY A 56 -14.57 -24.94 7.55
N MET A 57 -15.31 -24.81 8.65
CA MET A 57 -15.57 -23.51 9.28
C MET A 57 -14.30 -22.83 9.79
N SER A 58 -13.33 -23.58 10.31
CA SER A 58 -12.05 -23.00 10.76
C SER A 58 -11.25 -22.43 9.59
N VAL A 59 -11.16 -23.16 8.48
CA VAL A 59 -10.51 -22.69 7.24
C VAL A 59 -11.24 -21.45 6.71
N HIS A 60 -12.57 -21.48 6.69
CA HIS A 60 -13.39 -20.35 6.26
C HIS A 60 -13.04 -19.07 7.03
N ARG A 61 -13.08 -19.11 8.37
CA ARG A 61 -12.71 -17.95 9.20
C ARG A 61 -11.27 -17.50 8.99
N GLY A 62 -10.36 -18.44 8.74
CA GLY A 62 -8.98 -18.12 8.38
C GLY A 62 -8.88 -17.32 7.09
N LEU A 63 -9.63 -17.72 6.06
CA LEU A 63 -9.70 -17.01 4.78
C LEU A 63 -10.35 -15.63 4.92
N GLU A 64 -11.41 -15.51 5.72
CA GLU A 64 -12.04 -14.22 6.03
C GLU A 64 -11.05 -13.25 6.69
N HIS A 65 -10.31 -13.71 7.69
CA HIS A 65 -9.27 -12.90 8.34
C HIS A 65 -8.16 -12.50 7.37
N LEU A 66 -7.68 -13.43 6.54
CA LEU A 66 -6.67 -13.13 5.52
C LEU A 66 -7.15 -12.08 4.53
N ALA A 67 -8.39 -12.20 4.03
CA ALA A 67 -8.99 -11.20 3.17
C ALA A 67 -9.10 -9.83 3.87
N GLY A 68 -9.45 -9.82 5.16
CA GLY A 68 -9.43 -8.62 6.01
C GLY A 68 -8.05 -7.95 6.05
N TRP A 69 -7.02 -8.68 6.45
CA TRP A 69 -5.65 -8.15 6.54
C TRP A 69 -5.11 -7.65 5.20
N LEU A 70 -5.43 -8.32 4.08
CA LEU A 70 -5.03 -7.85 2.76
C LEU A 70 -5.68 -6.50 2.40
N ARG A 71 -6.94 -6.27 2.79
CA ARG A 71 -7.61 -4.97 2.59
C ARG A 71 -7.00 -3.88 3.47
N ASP A 72 -6.67 -4.21 4.72
CA ASP A 72 -6.03 -3.28 5.65
C ASP A 72 -4.65 -2.86 5.14
N TRP A 73 -3.84 -3.85 4.71
CA TRP A 73 -2.54 -3.58 4.11
C TRP A 73 -2.67 -2.78 2.82
N ALA A 74 -3.60 -3.13 1.93
CA ALA A 74 -3.83 -2.34 0.72
C ALA A 74 -4.16 -0.88 1.03
N THR A 75 -4.96 -0.64 2.07
CA THR A 75 -5.32 0.71 2.52
C THR A 75 -4.09 1.45 3.03
N ALA A 76 -3.33 0.83 3.95
CA ALA A 76 -2.11 1.43 4.51
C ALA A 76 -1.06 1.75 3.42
N THR A 77 -0.85 0.83 2.47
CA THR A 77 0.06 1.03 1.33
C THR A 77 -0.39 2.18 0.44
N ALA A 78 -1.69 2.27 0.13
CA ALA A 78 -2.23 3.38 -0.65
C ALA A 78 -2.10 4.73 0.08
N THR A 79 -2.38 4.77 1.38
CA THR A 79 -2.18 5.97 2.21
C THR A 79 -0.71 6.40 2.22
N THR A 80 0.21 5.45 2.30
CA THR A 80 1.65 5.74 2.23
C THR A 80 2.02 6.36 0.88
N ALA A 81 1.51 5.81 -0.22
CA ALA A 81 1.73 6.38 -1.55
C ALA A 81 1.22 7.82 -1.67
N SER A 82 0.02 8.12 -1.16
CA SER A 82 -0.53 9.48 -1.12
C SER A 82 0.31 10.44 -0.27
N GLY A 83 0.88 9.95 0.84
CA GLY A 83 1.83 10.72 1.64
C GLY A 83 3.09 11.08 0.88
N LEU A 84 3.63 10.15 0.08
CA LEU A 84 4.79 10.42 -0.79
C LEU A 84 4.46 11.43 -1.89
N ASP A 85 3.30 11.34 -2.53
CA ASP A 85 2.85 12.31 -3.54
C ASP A 85 2.70 13.72 -2.97
N THR A 86 2.17 13.81 -1.74
CA THR A 86 2.06 15.08 -1.01
C THR A 86 3.44 15.66 -0.74
N ALA A 87 4.38 14.84 -0.25
CA ALA A 87 5.76 15.27 -0.02
C ALA A 87 6.44 15.75 -1.31
N VAL A 88 6.27 15.04 -2.43
CA VAL A 88 6.77 15.45 -3.75
C VAL A 88 6.25 16.83 -4.14
N THR A 89 4.95 17.08 -3.96
CA THR A 89 4.31 18.36 -4.29
C THR A 89 4.88 19.51 -3.45
N GLU A 90 5.10 19.27 -2.15
CA GLU A 90 5.68 20.26 -1.25
C GLU A 90 7.15 20.56 -1.55
N TYR A 91 7.93 19.55 -1.93
CA TYR A 91 9.32 19.75 -2.34
C TYR A 91 9.40 20.55 -3.64
N GLU A 92 8.59 20.23 -4.65
CA GLU A 92 8.57 20.99 -5.91
C GLU A 92 8.13 22.44 -5.70
N ARG A 93 7.18 22.69 -4.79
CA ARG A 93 6.78 24.06 -4.40
C ARG A 93 7.94 24.80 -3.75
N THR A 94 8.59 24.19 -2.77
CA THR A 94 9.72 24.80 -2.04
C THR A 94 10.90 25.08 -2.96
N ASP A 95 11.21 24.17 -3.89
CA ASP A 95 12.29 24.35 -4.86
C ASP A 95 12.03 25.54 -5.79
N ARG A 96 10.79 25.67 -6.28
CA ARG A 96 10.36 26.80 -7.11
C ARG A 96 10.47 28.14 -6.36
N GLU A 97 9.98 28.19 -5.12
CA GLU A 97 10.06 29.39 -4.28
C GLU A 97 11.51 29.83 -4.01
N ARG A 98 12.43 28.89 -3.85
CA ARG A 98 13.87 29.18 -3.68
C ARG A 98 14.53 29.63 -4.98
N ALA A 99 14.16 29.04 -6.10
CA ALA A 99 14.66 29.45 -7.41
C ALA A 99 14.24 30.89 -7.75
N GLU A 100 13.04 31.31 -7.37
CA GLU A 100 12.54 32.69 -7.55
C GLU A 100 13.23 33.72 -6.64
N GLN A 101 13.74 33.29 -5.48
CA GLN A 101 14.38 34.16 -4.49
C GLN A 101 15.89 34.32 -4.68
N THR A 102 16.51 33.61 -5.63
CA THR A 102 17.96 33.69 -5.87
C THR A 102 18.23 34.73 -6.99
N PRO A 103 18.76 35.93 -6.67
CA PRO A 103 19.14 36.92 -7.69
C PRO A 103 20.36 36.43 -8.48
N ARG A 104 20.41 36.75 -9.78
CA ARG A 104 21.60 36.56 -10.63
C ARG A 104 22.77 37.43 -10.19
#